data_AF-A0A1S6U793-F1
#
_entry.id   AF-A0A1S6U793-F1
#
_cell.length_a   1.000
_cell.length_b   1.000
_cell.length_c   1.000
_cell.angle_alpha   90.00
_cell.angle_beta   90.00
_cell.angle_gamma   90.00
#
_symmetry.space_group_name_H-M   'P 1'
#
loop_
_entity.id
_entity.type
_entity.pdbx_description
1 polymer ?
#
loop_
_entity_poly.entity_id
_entity_poly.type
_entity_poly.pdbx_seq_one_letter_code
_entity_poly.pdbx_strand_id
1 'polypeptide(L)'
;MIETNDIFNLLHNAVESKNLGKKISQNEMAKSLGIPMRTYQDWRLGRTKPQAAAVVCKMLCELDDEEVLFVLKKIKKLAGA
;
A
#
# COMPACT_ATOMS: atom_id res chain seq x y z
N MET A 1 -0.21 -11.73 14.50
CA MET A 1 -1.20 -11.39 13.45
C MET A 1 -0.68 -10.16 12.74
N ILE A 2 -0.69 -10.10 11.42
CA ILE A 2 -0.18 -8.92 10.68
C ILE A 2 -1.06 -7.70 10.96
N GLU A 3 -0.48 -6.57 11.32
CA GLU A 3 -1.21 -5.32 11.55
C GLU A 3 -1.22 -4.45 10.27
N THR A 4 -2.17 -3.53 10.16
CA THR A 4 -2.28 -2.66 8.97
C THR A 4 -1.03 -1.82 8.75
N ASN A 5 -0.36 -1.36 9.81
CA ASN A 5 0.89 -0.59 9.70
C ASN A 5 2.04 -1.43 9.12
N ASP A 6 2.08 -2.74 9.40
CA ASP A 6 3.09 -3.64 8.83
C ASP A 6 2.92 -3.72 7.31
N ILE A 7 1.67 -3.84 6.84
CA ILE A 7 1.31 -3.82 5.42
C ILE A 7 1.73 -2.50 4.77
N PHE A 8 1.41 -1.36 5.41
CA PHE A 8 1.81 -0.05 4.88
C PHE A 8 3.32 0.12 4.79
N ASN A 9 4.08 -0.35 5.78
CA ASN A 9 5.53 -0.26 5.78
C ASN A 9 6.16 -1.19 4.72
N LEU A 10 5.62 -2.41 4.54
CA LEU A 10 6.04 -3.32 3.48
C LEU A 10 5.84 -2.69 2.09
N LEU A 11 4.65 -2.16 1.84
CA LEU A 11 4.33 -1.51 0.56
C LEU A 11 5.16 -0.25 0.32
N HIS A 12 5.37 0.58 1.35
CA HIS A 12 6.25 1.75 1.25
C HIS A 12 7.65 1.36 0.79
N ASN A 13 8.25 0.36 1.45
CA ASN A 13 9.60 -0.11 1.13
C ASN A 13 9.65 -0.72 -0.28
N ALA A 14 8.62 -1.48 -0.68
CA ALA A 14 8.53 -2.05 -2.01
C ALA A 14 8.47 -0.95 -3.09
N VAL A 15 7.66 0.10 -2.90
CA VAL A 15 7.61 1.23 -3.83
C VAL A 15 8.94 2.00 -3.84
N GLU A 16 9.54 2.25 -2.67
CA GLU A 16 10.84 2.93 -2.56
C GLU A 16 11.95 2.16 -3.30
N SER A 17 11.97 0.83 -3.21
CA SER A 17 12.96 -0.01 -3.91
C SER A 17 12.90 0.12 -5.44
N LYS A 18 11.75 0.54 -6.00
CA LYS A 18 11.61 0.79 -7.45
C LYS A 18 12.26 2.11 -7.87
N ASN A 19 12.54 3.02 -6.95
CA ASN A 19 13.12 4.34 -7.23
C ASN A 19 14.66 4.33 -7.28
N LEU A 20 15.26 3.26 -7.83
CA LEU A 20 16.72 3.09 -7.96
C LEU A 20 17.47 3.24 -6.62
N GLY A 21 16.85 2.85 -5.51
CA GLY A 21 17.42 2.97 -4.17
C GLY A 21 17.38 4.39 -3.58
N LYS A 22 16.78 5.37 -4.26
CA LYS A 22 16.53 6.70 -3.68
C LYS A 22 15.34 6.66 -2.73
N LYS A 23 15.56 7.16 -1.51
CA LYS A 23 14.50 7.30 -0.50
C LYS A 23 13.34 8.15 -1.03
N ILE A 24 12.12 7.71 -0.76
CA ILE A 24 10.90 8.48 -1.01
C ILE A 24 10.44 9.01 0.33
N SER A 25 10.36 10.33 0.47
CA SER A 25 9.84 10.91 1.71
C SER A 25 8.37 10.51 1.91
N GLN A 26 7.94 10.45 3.17
CA GLN A 26 6.53 10.21 3.49
C GLN A 26 5.61 11.27 2.86
N ASN A 27 6.09 12.51 2.71
CA ASN A 27 5.37 13.59 2.05
C ASN A 27 5.18 13.33 0.55
N GLU A 28 6.23 12.89 -0.16
CA GLU A 28 6.15 12.55 -1.59
C GLU A 28 5.21 11.36 -1.82
N MET A 29 5.28 10.33 -0.97
CA MET A 29 4.38 9.18 -1.07
C MET A 29 2.93 9.56 -0.77
N ALA A 30 2.69 10.39 0.25
CA ALA A 30 1.34 10.88 0.53
C ALA A 30 0.78 11.69 -0.64
N LYS A 31 1.62 12.55 -1.24
CA LYS A 31 1.27 13.37 -2.40
C LYS A 31 0.94 12.51 -3.62
N SER A 32 1.71 11.45 -3.90
CA SER A 32 1.44 10.56 -5.03
C SER A 32 0.16 9.72 -4.85
N LEU A 33 -0.24 9.47 -3.61
CA LEU A 33 -1.48 8.78 -3.26
C LEU A 33 -2.69 9.72 -3.09
N GLY A 34 -2.51 11.04 -3.24
CA GLY A 34 -3.59 12.02 -3.12
C GLY A 34 -4.16 12.19 -1.70
N ILE A 35 -3.37 11.90 -0.66
CA ILE A 35 -3.80 11.98 0.74
C ILE A 35 -2.94 12.95 1.56
N PRO A 36 -3.45 13.47 2.69
CA PRO A 36 -2.65 14.30 3.60
C PRO A 36 -1.45 13.53 4.18
N MET A 37 -0.30 14.20 4.32
CA MET A 37 0.91 13.62 4.92
C MET A 37 0.67 13.04 6.32
N ARG A 38 -0.14 13.71 7.15
CA ARG A 38 -0.49 13.23 8.50
C ARG A 38 -1.25 11.91 8.44
N THR A 39 -2.21 11.76 7.52
CA THR A 39 -2.94 10.51 7.32
C THR A 39 -1.99 9.36 6.97
N TYR A 40 -1.06 9.59 6.05
CA TYR A 40 -0.06 8.60 5.67
C TYR A 40 0.85 8.21 6.86
N GLN A 41 1.28 9.20 7.65
CA GLN A 41 2.07 8.97 8.86
C GLN A 41 1.32 8.15 9.91
N ASP A 42 0.07 8.49 10.17
CA ASP A 42 -0.73 7.80 11.18
C ASP A 42 -0.97 6.33 10.80
N TRP A 43 -1.12 6.02 9.51
CA TRP A 43 -1.19 4.65 9.01
C TRP A 43 0.12 3.89 9.17
N ARG A 44 1.26 4.50 8.83
CA ARG A 44 2.59 3.87 8.98
C ARG A 44 2.97 3.61 10.44
N LEU A 45 2.56 4.50 11.35
CA LEU A 45 2.80 4.38 12.78
C LEU A 45 1.73 3.55 13.52
N GLY A 46 0.67 3.12 12.83
CA GLY A 46 -0.42 2.34 13.43
C GLY A 46 -1.31 3.13 14.40
N ARG A 47 -1.26 4.47 14.36
CA ARG A 47 -2.12 5.36 15.17
C ARG A 47 -3.57 5.30 14.72
N THR A 48 -3.79 5.14 13.42
CA THR A 48 -5.09 4.81 12.84
C THR A 48 -4.96 3.53 12.02
N LYS A 49 -5.95 2.65 12.15
CA LYS A 49 -5.93 1.30 11.58
C LYS A 49 -7.10 1.13 10.60
N PRO A 50 -6.91 1.41 9.30
CA PRO A 50 -7.97 1.21 8.32
C PRO A 50 -8.22 -0.29 8.12
N GLN A 51 -9.17 -0.86 8.86
CA GLN A 51 -9.45 -2.31 8.88
C GLN A 51 -9.74 -2.88 7.49
N ALA A 52 -10.41 -2.09 6.63
CA ALA A 52 -10.68 -2.48 5.24
C ALA A 52 -9.38 -2.79 4.46
N ALA A 53 -8.27 -2.11 4.74
CA ALA A 53 -7.00 -2.38 4.07
C ALA A 53 -6.46 -3.79 4.40
N ALA A 54 -6.55 -4.20 5.67
CA ALA A 54 -6.16 -5.55 6.06
C ALA A 54 -7.04 -6.62 5.41
N VAL A 55 -8.36 -6.39 5.34
CA VAL A 55 -9.30 -7.32 4.70
C VAL A 55 -9.00 -7.45 3.20
N VAL A 56 -8.78 -6.34 2.49
CA VAL A 56 -8.41 -6.37 1.06
C VAL A 56 -7.11 -7.14 0.84
N CYS A 57 -6.07 -6.89 1.64
CA CYS A 57 -4.81 -7.64 1.54
C CYS A 57 -5.00 -9.13 1.85
N LYS A 58 -5.82 -9.47 2.84
CA LYS A 58 -6.13 -10.87 3.14
C LYS A 58 -6.82 -11.54 1.96
N MET A 59 -7.84 -10.91 1.37
CA MET A 59 -8.53 -11.44 0.19
C MET A 59 -7.58 -11.64 -1.00
N LEU A 60 -6.63 -10.71 -1.20
CA LEU A 60 -5.61 -10.88 -2.23
C LEU A 60 -4.68 -12.07 -1.94
N CYS A 61 -4.35 -12.34 -0.69
CA CYS A 61 -3.49 -13.48 -0.31
C CYS A 61 -4.18 -14.85 -0.41
N GLU A 62 -5.52 -14.92 -0.55
CA GLU A 62 -6.24 -16.19 -0.77
C GLU A 62 -6.21 -16.64 -2.24
N LEU A 63 -5.77 -15.77 -3.15
CA LEU A 63 -5.69 -16.04 -4.59
C LEU A 63 -4.33 -16.64 -4.96
N ASP A 64 -4.28 -17.41 -6.04
CA ASP A 64 -2.99 -17.86 -6.61
C ASP A 64 -2.24 -16.73 -7.35
N ASP A 65 -0.99 -16.99 -7.74
CA ASP A 65 -0.12 -15.99 -8.37
C ASP A 65 -0.73 -15.38 -9.66
N GLU A 66 -1.41 -16.19 -10.48
CA GLU A 66 -2.01 -15.74 -11.73
C GLU A 66 -3.26 -14.90 -11.47
N GLU A 67 -4.10 -15.34 -10.53
CA GLU A 67 -5.31 -14.66 -10.08
C GLU A 67 -5.00 -13.32 -9.41
N VAL A 68 -4.03 -13.27 -8.50
CA VAL A 68 -3.56 -12.02 -7.87
C VAL A 68 -3.12 -11.04 -8.95
N LEU A 69 -2.30 -11.48 -9.90
CA LEU A 69 -1.81 -10.62 -10.96
C LEU A 69 -2.95 -10.11 -11.85
N PHE A 70 -3.93 -10.95 -12.17
CA PHE A 70 -5.11 -10.56 -12.93
C PHE A 70 -5.96 -9.50 -12.21
N VAL A 71 -6.20 -9.69 -10.91
CA VAL A 71 -6.95 -8.74 -10.08
C VAL A 71 -6.20 -7.40 -9.96
N LEU A 72 -4.90 -7.42 -9.70
CA LEU A 72 -4.08 -6.20 -9.61
C LEU A 72 -4.07 -5.43 -10.94
N LYS A 73 -4.02 -6.12 -12.10
CA LYS A 73 -4.15 -5.48 -13.42
C LYS A 73 -5.50 -4.79 -13.61
N LYS A 74 -6.59 -5.42 -13.15
CA LYS A 74 -7.93 -4.81 -13.18
C LYS A 74 -8.02 -3.59 -12.28
N ILE A 75 -7.51 -3.67 -11.04
CA ILE A 75 -7.46 -2.54 -10.10
C ILE A 75 -6.68 -1.39 -10.72
N LYS A 76 -5.51 -1.66 -11.30
CA LYS A 76 -4.68 -0.65 -11.98
C LYS A 76 -5.47 0.09 -13.07
N LYS A 77 -6.19 -0.66 -13.92
CA LYS A 77 -7.05 -0.09 -14.97
C LYS A 77 -8.16 0.80 -14.40
N LEU A 78 -8.79 0.39 -13.29
CA LEU A 78 -9.85 1.16 -12.63
C LEU A 78 -9.32 2.43 -11.94
N ALA A 79 -8.10 2.38 -11.39
CA ALA A 79 -7.44 3.49 -10.72
C ALA A 79 -6.87 4.55 -11.70
N GLY A 80 -6.85 4.26 -13.01
CA GLY A 80 -6.28 5.15 -14.02
C GLY A 80 -4.75 5.25 -13.97
N ALA A 81 -4.07 4.23 -13.45
CA ALA A 81 -2.61 4.16 -13.27
C ALA A 81 -1.91 3.23 -14.29
#